data_AF-A0A1F4V8V3-F1
#
_entry.id   AF-A0A1F4V8V3-F1
#
_cell.length_a   1.000
_cell.length_b   1.000
_cell.length_c   1.000
_cell.angle_alpha   90.00
_cell.angle_beta   90.00
_cell.angle_gamma   90.00
#
_symmetry.space_group_name_H-M   'P 1'
#
loop_
_entity.id
_entity.type
_entity.pdbx_description
1 polymer ?
#
loop_
_entity_poly.entity_id
_entity_poly.type
_entity_poly.pdbx_seq_one_letter_code
_entity_poly.pdbx_strand_id
1 'polypeptide(L)'
;MVNSKQKQTPQRNADKEQKFWKGMPPRMRALAEPSGKKRAKPGTKGEGDYFRIVVRPKGDFVFFRYHDVGTPGHIQRLTGKRSSGSWDTQAWLISKSDAHIENDKLVPDSENAKELLNNLGSVPKLLKGDIFSAKDRQNIPEKEKPTKTQQNAYRENIAKAQKARRKS
;
A
#
# COMPACT_ATOMS: atom_id res chain seq x y z
N MET A 1 -38.53 -45.22 17.49
CA MET A 1 -38.58 -45.30 16.01
C MET A 1 -38.74 -43.89 15.45
N VAL A 2 -37.81 -43.40 14.62
CA VAL A 2 -37.92 -42.07 13.98
C VAL A 2 -38.91 -42.15 12.82
N ASN A 3 -39.93 -41.28 12.84
CA ASN A 3 -41.05 -41.30 11.91
C ASN A 3 -40.58 -41.06 10.46
N SER A 4 -41.02 -41.88 9.51
CA SER A 4 -40.56 -41.87 8.10
C SER A 4 -40.79 -40.51 7.41
N LYS A 5 -41.84 -39.78 7.82
CA LYS A 5 -42.11 -38.41 7.37
C LYS A 5 -41.01 -37.41 7.78
N GLN A 6 -40.37 -37.60 8.94
CA GLN A 6 -39.28 -36.73 9.42
C GLN A 6 -37.96 -36.94 8.66
N LYS A 7 -37.76 -38.11 8.02
CA LYS A 7 -36.58 -38.41 7.19
C LYS A 7 -36.72 -37.91 5.74
N GLN A 8 -37.95 -37.82 5.22
CA GLN A 8 -38.20 -37.41 3.83
C GLN A 8 -38.11 -35.90 3.62
N THR A 9 -38.44 -35.08 4.61
CA THR A 9 -38.37 -33.60 4.50
C THR A 9 -36.94 -33.09 4.27
N PRO A 10 -35.92 -33.54 5.02
CA PRO A 10 -34.52 -33.19 4.78
C PRO A 10 -34.03 -33.60 3.39
N GLN A 11 -34.38 -34.82 2.94
CA GLN A 11 -33.98 -35.35 1.63
C GLN A 11 -34.60 -34.56 0.47
N ARG A 12 -35.90 -34.25 0.55
CA ARG A 12 -36.59 -33.44 -0.48
C ARG A 12 -36.06 -32.00 -0.55
N ASN A 13 -35.65 -31.43 0.58
CA ASN A 13 -35.05 -30.11 0.61
C ASN A 13 -33.64 -30.13 0.00
N ALA A 14 -32.83 -31.16 0.32
CA ALA A 14 -31.52 -31.37 -0.30
C ALA A 14 -31.60 -31.57 -1.82
N ASP A 15 -32.59 -32.35 -2.31
CA ASP A 15 -32.79 -32.55 -3.75
C ASP A 15 -33.21 -31.27 -4.49
N LYS A 16 -34.04 -30.43 -3.85
CA LYS A 16 -34.44 -29.12 -4.38
C LYS A 16 -33.26 -28.17 -4.44
N GLU A 17 -32.43 -28.14 -3.41
CA GLU A 17 -31.20 -27.36 -3.37
C GLU A 17 -30.23 -27.83 -4.45
N GLN A 18 -29.99 -29.14 -4.59
CA GLN A 18 -29.12 -29.67 -5.64
C GLN A 18 -29.61 -29.33 -7.05
N LYS A 19 -30.92 -29.38 -7.31
CA LYS A 19 -31.50 -28.96 -8.60
C LYS A 19 -31.34 -27.46 -8.85
N PHE A 20 -31.53 -26.64 -7.81
CA PHE A 20 -31.31 -25.20 -7.88
C PHE A 20 -29.85 -24.87 -8.21
N TRP A 21 -28.89 -25.51 -7.53
CA TRP A 21 -27.47 -25.37 -7.83
C TRP A 21 -27.14 -25.88 -9.23
N LYS A 22 -27.62 -27.07 -9.65
CA LYS A 22 -27.37 -27.64 -10.99
C LYS A 22 -27.98 -26.82 -12.14
N GLY A 23 -29.02 -26.03 -11.89
CA GLY A 23 -29.64 -25.15 -12.90
C GLY A 23 -28.96 -23.79 -13.06
N MET A 24 -28.12 -23.36 -12.11
CA MET A 24 -27.45 -22.06 -12.20
C MET A 24 -26.26 -22.09 -13.18
N PRO A 25 -26.03 -21.01 -13.96
CA PRO A 25 -24.81 -20.87 -14.74
C PRO A 25 -23.57 -20.77 -13.81
N PRO A 26 -22.38 -21.22 -14.24
CA PRO A 26 -21.17 -21.25 -13.40
C PRO A 26 -20.84 -19.92 -12.70
N ARG A 27 -21.07 -18.80 -13.40
CA ARG A 27 -20.83 -17.44 -12.87
C ARG A 27 -21.77 -17.07 -11.71
N MET A 28 -23.03 -17.49 -11.75
CA MET A 28 -23.97 -17.24 -10.65
C MET A 28 -23.70 -18.16 -9.46
N ARG A 29 -23.28 -19.41 -9.69
CA ARG A 29 -22.87 -20.31 -8.59
C ARG A 29 -21.70 -19.74 -7.80
N ALA A 30 -20.67 -19.25 -8.49
CA ALA A 30 -19.51 -18.64 -7.86
C ALA A 30 -19.84 -17.37 -7.04
N LEU A 31 -20.91 -16.65 -7.40
CA LEU A 31 -21.39 -15.48 -6.64
C LEU A 31 -22.31 -15.86 -5.47
N ALA A 32 -23.03 -16.97 -5.59
CA ALA A 32 -23.98 -17.46 -4.59
C ALA A 32 -23.34 -18.38 -3.53
N GLU A 33 -22.14 -18.89 -3.78
CA GLU A 33 -21.40 -19.74 -2.82
C GLU A 33 -21.17 -19.01 -1.48
N PRO A 34 -21.78 -19.49 -0.37
CA PRO A 34 -21.64 -18.85 0.94
C PRO A 34 -20.22 -19.02 1.55
N SER A 35 -19.44 -19.98 1.06
CA SER A 35 -18.03 -20.19 1.40
C SER A 35 -17.10 -19.17 0.75
N GLY A 36 -17.56 -18.45 -0.28
CA GLY A 36 -16.84 -17.36 -0.92
C GLY A 36 -16.85 -16.10 -0.06
N LYS A 37 -16.28 -16.15 1.15
CA LYS A 37 -16.02 -14.95 1.96
C LYS A 37 -15.33 -13.93 1.05
N LYS A 38 -16.01 -12.83 0.71
CA LYS A 38 -15.43 -11.72 -0.06
C LYS A 38 -14.03 -11.45 0.50
N ARG A 39 -12.99 -11.65 -0.31
CA ARG A 39 -11.60 -11.48 0.11
C ARG A 39 -11.49 -10.14 0.83
N ALA A 40 -10.99 -10.14 2.06
CA ALA A 40 -10.78 -8.90 2.79
C ALA A 40 -9.82 -8.01 2.00
N LYS A 41 -10.05 -6.69 2.06
CA LYS A 41 -9.16 -5.74 1.38
C LYS A 41 -7.75 -5.87 1.97
N PRO A 42 -6.69 -5.90 1.14
CA PRO A 42 -5.31 -5.98 1.63
C PRO A 42 -5.03 -4.98 2.76
N GLY A 43 -4.38 -5.43 3.84
CA GLY A 43 -4.06 -4.62 5.03
C GLY A 43 -5.20 -4.45 6.05
N THR A 44 -6.46 -4.74 5.70
CA THR A 44 -7.61 -4.50 6.62
C THR A 44 -7.77 -5.50 7.75
N LYS A 45 -7.06 -6.64 7.68
CA LYS A 45 -7.10 -7.70 8.68
C LYS A 45 -5.90 -7.69 9.65
N GLY A 46 -4.89 -6.87 9.40
CA GLY A 46 -3.60 -7.02 10.09
C GLY A 46 -2.74 -8.19 9.57
N GLU A 47 -3.22 -8.88 8.53
CA GLU A 47 -2.57 -10.03 7.89
C GLU A 47 -1.76 -9.51 6.68
N GLY A 48 -0.44 -9.77 6.66
CA GLY A 48 0.49 -9.35 5.62
C GLY A 48 1.84 -8.88 6.19
N ASP A 49 2.83 -8.72 5.32
CA ASP A 49 4.22 -8.46 5.72
C ASP A 49 4.56 -6.97 5.85
N TYR A 50 3.62 -6.08 5.54
CA TYR A 50 3.87 -4.63 5.49
C TYR A 50 2.79 -3.83 6.22
N PHE A 51 3.22 -2.78 6.91
CA PHE A 51 2.38 -1.64 7.27
C PHE A 51 2.22 -0.72 6.07
N ARG A 52 1.00 -0.20 5.86
CA ARG A 52 0.68 0.69 4.74
C ARG A 52 0.34 2.08 5.22
N ILE A 53 1.16 3.06 4.87
CA ILE A 53 0.94 4.48 5.17
C ILE A 53 0.38 5.16 3.92
N VAL A 54 -0.90 5.48 3.93
CA VAL A 54 -1.56 6.22 2.84
C VAL A 54 -1.25 7.70 2.99
N VAL A 55 -0.69 8.30 1.94
CA VAL A 55 -0.37 9.74 1.89
C VAL A 55 -1.28 10.52 0.95
N ARG A 56 -1.94 9.83 0.00
CA ARG A 56 -2.91 10.42 -0.92
C ARG A 56 -4.10 9.48 -1.16
N PRO A 57 -5.29 10.04 -1.42
CA PRO A 57 -6.47 9.25 -1.69
C PRO A 57 -6.29 8.45 -3.00
N LYS A 58 -6.78 7.21 -3.00
CA LYS A 58 -6.69 6.32 -4.18
C LYS A 58 -7.37 6.93 -5.41
N GLY A 59 -8.44 7.72 -5.22
CA GLY A 59 -9.25 8.31 -6.29
C GLY A 59 -8.50 9.30 -7.19
N ASP A 60 -7.36 9.83 -6.74
CA ASP A 60 -6.54 10.76 -7.53
C ASP A 60 -5.77 10.05 -8.66
N PHE A 61 -5.80 8.72 -8.70
CA PHE A 61 -4.93 7.90 -9.55
C PHE A 61 -5.70 6.89 -10.38
N VAL A 62 -5.21 6.67 -11.60
CA VAL A 62 -5.78 5.73 -12.58
C VAL A 62 -4.97 4.44 -12.70
N PHE A 63 -3.68 4.48 -12.38
CA PHE A 63 -2.76 3.36 -12.52
C PHE A 63 -1.72 3.38 -11.41
N PHE A 64 -1.25 2.20 -10.97
CA PHE A 64 -0.34 2.07 -9.84
C PHE A 64 0.90 1.24 -10.18
N ARG A 65 2.04 1.57 -9.57
CA ARG A 65 3.28 0.78 -9.62
C ARG A 65 3.96 0.71 -8.26
N TYR A 66 4.62 -0.40 -7.99
CA TYR A 66 5.50 -0.54 -6.84
C TYR A 66 6.94 -0.25 -7.26
N HIS A 67 7.68 0.38 -6.36
CA HIS A 67 9.11 0.60 -6.47
C HIS A 67 9.74 0.29 -5.11
N ASP A 68 10.74 -0.58 -5.07
CA ASP A 68 11.59 -0.72 -3.89
C ASP A 68 12.40 0.57 -3.69
N VAL A 69 12.49 1.03 -2.44
CA VAL A 69 13.30 2.18 -2.05
C VAL A 69 14.29 1.71 -1.00
N GLY A 70 15.56 1.63 -1.37
CA GLY A 70 16.61 1.04 -0.52
C GLY A 70 16.82 -0.45 -0.83
N THR A 71 16.94 -1.26 0.22
CA THR A 71 17.10 -2.71 0.09
C THR A 71 15.78 -3.39 -0.31
N PRO A 72 15.81 -4.37 -1.22
CA PRO A 72 14.61 -5.07 -1.67
C PRO A 72 13.80 -5.66 -0.49
N GLY A 73 12.49 -5.46 -0.50
CA GLY A 73 11.59 -6.09 0.48
C GLY A 73 11.45 -5.38 1.84
N HIS A 74 12.14 -4.26 2.06
CA HIS A 74 12.07 -3.49 3.31
C HIS A 74 11.04 -2.37 3.19
N ILE A 75 11.36 -1.35 2.38
CA ILE A 75 10.49 -0.21 2.13
C ILE A 75 10.12 -0.19 0.66
N GLN A 76 8.81 -0.18 0.39
CA GLN A 76 8.29 -0.02 -0.97
C GLN A 76 7.46 1.25 -1.09
N ARG A 77 7.61 1.91 -2.22
CA ARG A 77 6.81 3.06 -2.61
C ARG A 77 5.75 2.61 -3.59
N LEU A 78 4.48 2.80 -3.22
CA LEU A 78 3.36 2.66 -4.13
C LEU A 78 3.09 4.01 -4.80
N THR A 79 3.50 4.12 -6.06
CA THR A 79 3.24 5.30 -6.89
C THR A 79 1.94 5.12 -7.66
N GLY A 80 1.27 6.24 -7.91
CA GLY A 80 0.09 6.31 -8.76
C GLY A 80 0.29 7.32 -9.89
N LYS A 81 -0.16 6.97 -11.09
CA LYS A 81 -0.30 7.88 -12.22
C LYS A 81 -1.67 8.56 -12.12
N ARG A 82 -1.70 9.89 -12.19
CA ARG A 82 -2.92 10.70 -12.24
C ARG A 82 -3.52 10.71 -13.65
N SER A 83 -4.77 11.15 -13.76
CA SER A 83 -5.44 11.34 -15.06
C SER A 83 -4.71 12.34 -15.97
N SER A 84 -4.06 13.36 -15.38
CA SER A 84 -3.20 14.31 -16.09
C SER A 84 -1.90 13.72 -16.63
N GLY A 85 -1.57 12.47 -16.25
CA GLY A 85 -0.34 11.78 -16.64
C GLY A 85 0.82 11.94 -15.67
N SER A 86 0.75 12.85 -14.70
CA SER A 86 1.77 13.01 -13.66
C SER A 86 1.80 11.79 -12.72
N TRP A 87 2.97 11.52 -12.14
CA TRP A 87 3.15 10.47 -11.16
C TRP A 87 3.34 11.05 -9.77
N ASP A 88 2.78 10.38 -8.78
CA ASP A 88 2.90 10.80 -7.40
C ASP A 88 2.87 9.61 -6.44
N THR A 89 3.28 9.81 -5.19
CA THR A 89 3.22 8.74 -4.17
C THR A 89 1.79 8.61 -3.65
N GLN A 90 1.23 7.40 -3.69
CA GLN A 90 -0.06 7.11 -3.08
C GLN A 90 0.09 6.60 -1.65
N ALA A 91 1.03 5.67 -1.44
CA ALA A 91 1.31 5.10 -0.14
C ALA A 91 2.77 4.64 -0.04
N TRP A 92 3.23 4.55 1.20
CA TRP A 92 4.46 3.85 1.58
C TRP A 92 4.10 2.52 2.23
N LEU A 93 4.90 1.50 1.93
CA LEU A 93 4.85 0.20 2.58
C LEU A 93 6.15 0.01 3.37
N ILE A 94 6.03 -0.26 4.66
CA ILE A 94 7.17 -0.56 5.54
C ILE A 94 7.01 -2.00 6.01
N SER A 95 8.04 -2.82 5.80
CA SER A 95 8.05 -4.20 6.28
C SER A 95 7.84 -4.24 7.79
N LYS A 96 7.11 -5.26 8.28
CA LYS A 96 6.95 -5.52 9.72
C LYS A 96 8.25 -5.91 10.41
N SER A 97 9.31 -6.20 9.66
CA SER A 97 10.66 -6.37 10.21
C SER A 97 11.35 -5.04 10.53
N ASP A 98 10.87 -3.94 9.97
CA ASP A 98 11.50 -2.61 10.05
C ASP A 98 10.69 -1.62 10.90
N ALA A 99 9.54 -2.04 11.42
CA ALA A 99 8.67 -1.26 12.28
C ALA A 99 7.73 -2.17 13.06
N HIS A 100 7.17 -1.65 14.15
CA HIS A 100 6.08 -2.27 14.90
C HIS A 100 5.06 -1.23 15.36
N ILE A 101 3.94 -1.71 15.93
CA ILE A 101 2.92 -0.84 16.51
C ILE A 101 3.08 -0.82 18.03
N GLU A 102 3.23 0.36 18.60
CA GLU A 102 3.25 0.59 20.04
C GLU A 102 2.27 1.72 20.39
N ASN A 103 1.32 1.47 21.29
CA ASN A 103 0.31 2.47 21.71
C ASN A 103 -0.40 3.15 20.52
N ASP A 104 -0.85 2.35 19.53
CA ASP A 104 -1.47 2.79 18.26
C ASP A 104 -0.60 3.69 17.36
N LYS A 105 0.71 3.77 17.64
CA LYS A 105 1.69 4.49 16.84
C LYS A 105 2.59 3.52 16.11
N LEU A 106 2.94 3.89 14.89
CA LEU A 106 3.93 3.16 14.10
C LEU A 106 5.33 3.60 14.54
N VAL A 107 6.08 2.68 15.14
CA VAL A 107 7.44 2.90 15.65
C VAL A 107 8.44 2.26 14.67
N PRO A 108 9.45 2.99 14.17
CA PRO A 108 10.46 2.44 13.29
C PRO A 108 11.53 1.65 14.07
N ASP A 109 11.89 0.48 13.56
CA ASP A 109 12.96 -0.37 14.09
C ASP A 109 14.25 -0.30 13.26
N SER A 110 14.15 0.24 12.03
CA SER A 110 15.30 0.45 11.14
C SER A 110 15.55 1.94 10.84
N GLU A 111 16.80 2.30 10.51
CA GLU A 111 17.16 3.68 10.18
C GLU A 111 16.43 4.18 8.94
N ASN A 112 16.25 3.32 7.92
CA ASN A 112 15.50 3.67 6.72
C ASN A 112 14.02 3.97 7.03
N ALA A 113 13.39 3.17 7.90
CA ALA A 113 12.01 3.39 8.32
C ALA A 113 11.90 4.68 9.13
N LYS A 114 12.86 4.94 10.02
CA LYS A 114 12.94 6.17 10.81
C LYS A 114 13.09 7.39 9.93
N GLU A 115 13.98 7.37 8.94
CA GLU A 115 14.17 8.44 7.98
C GLU A 115 12.90 8.70 7.17
N LEU A 116 12.25 7.64 6.68
CA LEU A 116 10.97 7.76 5.97
C LEU A 116 9.91 8.44 6.84
N LEU A 117 9.71 7.98 8.07
CA LEU A 117 8.71 8.54 8.97
C LEU A 117 8.97 10.00 9.34
N ASN A 118 10.24 10.37 9.53
CA ASN A 118 10.64 11.77 9.80
C ASN A 118 10.39 12.69 8.61
N ASN A 119 10.47 12.16 7.38
CA ASN A 119 10.26 12.93 6.15
C ASN A 119 8.77 13.08 5.76
N LEU A 120 7.85 12.39 6.44
CA LEU A 120 6.41 12.57 6.21
C LEU A 120 5.94 13.92 6.74
N GLY A 121 4.95 14.52 6.08
CA GLY A 121 4.40 15.81 6.49
C GLY A 121 3.54 15.75 7.77
N SER A 122 3.28 14.55 8.29
CA SER A 122 2.66 14.34 9.60
C SER A 122 2.96 12.94 10.13
N VAL A 123 2.93 12.78 11.45
CA VAL A 123 3.00 11.47 12.11
C VAL A 123 1.85 10.57 11.60
N PRO A 124 2.12 9.32 11.19
CA PRO A 124 1.09 8.39 10.75
C PRO A 124 0.07 8.11 11.85
N LYS A 125 -1.22 8.17 11.49
CA LYS A 125 -2.34 7.83 12.37
C LYS A 125 -2.93 6.50 11.95
N LEU A 126 -3.09 5.58 12.90
CA LEU A 126 -3.72 4.28 12.63
C LEU A 126 -5.17 4.50 12.15
N LEU A 127 -5.52 3.88 11.01
CA LEU A 127 -6.88 3.87 10.50
C LEU A 127 -7.57 2.54 10.80
N LYS A 128 -6.96 1.42 10.38
CA LYS A 128 -7.51 0.07 10.55
C LYS A 128 -6.47 -1.00 10.21
N GLY A 129 -6.37 -2.04 11.03
CA GLY A 129 -5.47 -3.17 10.78
C GLY A 129 -4.03 -2.66 10.68
N ASP A 130 -3.39 -2.85 9.53
CA ASP A 130 -2.02 -2.37 9.25
C ASP A 130 -2.00 -1.06 8.44
N ILE A 131 -3.12 -0.36 8.32
CA ILE A 131 -3.27 0.83 7.50
C ILE A 131 -3.20 2.09 8.36
N PHE A 132 -2.30 2.98 7.99
CA PHE A 132 -2.10 4.31 8.56
C PHE A 132 -2.38 5.40 7.52
N SER A 133 -2.66 6.61 8.00
CA SER A 133 -2.77 7.82 7.19
C SER A 133 -1.74 8.85 7.64
N ALA A 134 -1.06 9.48 6.69
CA ALA A 134 -0.17 10.60 6.93
C ALA A 134 -0.32 11.65 5.82
N LYS A 135 0.21 12.85 6.03
CA LYS A 135 0.44 13.81 4.95
C LYS A 135 1.72 13.42 4.23
N ASP A 136 1.72 13.58 2.91
CA ASP A 136 2.96 13.46 2.14
C ASP A 136 3.99 14.50 2.61
N ARG A 137 5.26 14.31 2.23
CA ARG A 137 6.36 15.23 2.52
C ARG A 137 5.98 16.68 2.21
N GLN A 138 6.52 17.61 2.98
CA GLN A 138 6.28 19.04 2.75
C GLN A 138 6.66 19.44 1.31
N ASN A 139 5.83 20.30 0.71
CA ASN A 139 6.13 20.88 -0.58
C ASN A 139 7.20 21.98 -0.40
N ILE A 140 8.46 21.61 -0.62
CA ILE A 140 9.59 22.54 -0.51
C ILE A 140 9.63 23.44 -1.75
N PRO A 141 9.62 24.77 -1.61
CA PRO A 141 9.76 25.70 -2.72
C PRO A 141 11.01 25.42 -3.56
N GLU A 142 10.93 25.66 -4.88
CA GLU A 142 12.03 25.32 -5.80
C GLU A 142 13.37 25.96 -5.44
N LYS A 143 13.33 27.19 -4.94
CA LYS A 143 14.49 27.94 -4.43
C LYS A 143 15.23 27.25 -3.28
N GLU A 144 14.55 26.40 -2.52
CA GLU A 144 15.06 25.70 -1.34
C GLU A 144 15.42 24.23 -1.63
N LYS A 145 15.06 23.71 -2.81
CA LYS A 145 15.38 22.32 -3.21
C LYS A 145 16.89 22.02 -3.26
N PRO A 146 17.79 22.92 -3.73
CA PRO A 146 19.21 22.64 -3.71
C PRO A 146 19.72 22.77 -2.27
N THR A 147 20.17 21.66 -1.70
CA THR A 147 20.82 21.71 -0.38
C THR A 147 22.13 22.49 -0.46
N LYS A 148 22.57 23.08 0.66
CA LYS A 148 23.85 23.83 0.70
C LYS A 148 25.02 22.97 0.21
N THR A 149 25.00 21.68 0.51
CA THR A 149 25.97 20.68 0.02
C THR A 149 25.94 20.54 -1.50
N GLN A 150 24.75 20.45 -2.11
CA GLN A 150 24.60 20.39 -3.56
C GLN A 150 25.08 21.69 -4.23
N GLN A 151 24.79 22.85 -3.64
CA GLN A 151 25.26 24.14 -4.15
C GLN A 151 26.79 24.24 -4.12
N ASN A 152 27.42 23.78 -3.03
CA ASN A 152 28.88 23.76 -2.91
C ASN A 152 29.50 22.82 -3.95
N ALA A 153 29.00 21.58 -4.06
CA ALA A 153 29.47 20.61 -5.05
C ALA A 153 29.30 21.13 -6.49
N TYR A 154 28.19 21.81 -6.78
CA TYR A 154 27.96 22.44 -8.08
C TYR A 154 29.01 23.52 -8.39
N ARG A 155 29.31 24.40 -7.42
CA ARG A 155 30.35 25.43 -7.56
C ARG A 155 31.73 24.82 -7.79
N GLU A 156 32.08 23.78 -7.04
CA GLU A 156 33.35 23.07 -7.18
C GLU A 156 33.50 22.43 -8.57
N ASN A 157 32.44 21.76 -9.04
CA ASN A 157 32.42 21.15 -10.37
C ASN A 157 32.54 22.19 -11.49
N ILE A 158 31.86 23.34 -11.36
CA ILE A 158 32.02 24.46 -12.30
C ILE A 158 33.45 24.98 -12.29
N ALA A 159 34.05 25.21 -11.12
CA ALA A 159 35.41 25.71 -11.01
C ALA A 159 36.42 24.73 -11.63
N LYS A 160 36.21 23.42 -11.45
CA LYS A 160 37.01 22.36 -12.06
C LYS A 160 36.88 22.37 -13.59
N ALA A 161 35.66 22.49 -14.12
CA ALA A 161 35.40 22.56 -15.56
C ALA A 161 36.02 23.82 -16.20
N GLN A 162 35.92 24.98 -15.55
CA GLN A 162 36.53 26.22 -16.01
C GLN A 162 38.05 26.15 -16.03
N LYS A 163 38.68 25.57 -14.99
CA LYS A 163 40.13 25.33 -14.95
C LYS A 163 40.57 24.40 -16.08
N ALA A 164 39.82 23.34 -16.37
CA ALA A 164 40.12 22.43 -17.46
C ALA A 164 40.08 23.15 -18.83
N ARG A 165 39.05 23.98 -19.05
CA ARG A 165 38.91 24.78 -20.29
C ARG A 165 40.01 25.85 -20.47
N ARG A 166 40.55 26.41 -19.38
CA ARG A 166 41.66 27.38 -19.47
C ARG A 166 43.03 26.72 -19.73
N LYS A 167 43.12 25.39 -19.59
CA LYS A 167 44.34 24.62 -19.85
C LYS A 167 44.38 23.98 -21.25
N SER A 168 43.26 23.99 -21.99
CA SER A 168 43.19 23.66 -23.41
C SER A 168 43.46 24.88 -24.26
#